data_AF-A0A662Z592-F1
#
_entry.id   AF-A0A662Z592-F1
#
_cell.length_a   1.000
_cell.length_b   1.000
_cell.length_c   1.000
_cell.angle_alpha   90.00
_cell.angle_beta   90.00
_cell.angle_gamma   90.00
#
_symmetry.space_group_name_H-M   'P 1'
#
loop_
_entity.id
_entity.type
_entity.pdbx_description
1 polymer ?
#
loop_
_entity_poly.entity_id
_entity_poly.type
_entity_poly.pdbx_seq_one_letter_code
_entity_poly.pdbx_strand_id
1 'polypeptide(L)'
;MKNYAFAKTITLDSKNEEDFIYLIKNDDFYLKYEDIMLNKEFETITEILDSEGNANGRIARIELEYNQDENNIVNNLSYLIYALDYESQEVQVFLLDNSEMYEEAMITINYLNSGAEESVDISDEDFYQEYKQNVDMEIQQALKNESKAQKDPRNANKYNCFSCNRYISSSSSYSNSCLSKFGWICGAVGIKANMPGYLLCAGAAAISCYVPAYKVCVSGSWKTTCPIQASTPAA
;
A
#
# COMPACT_ATOMS: atom_id res chain seq x y z
N MET A 1 -10.53 -27.13 -0.26
CA MET A 1 -9.07 -26.91 -0.10
C MET A 1 -8.51 -26.66 -1.48
N LYS A 2 -8.26 -25.39 -1.82
CA LYS A 2 -7.55 -25.04 -3.05
C LYS A 2 -6.06 -25.06 -2.71
N ASN A 3 -5.31 -25.97 -3.32
CA ASN A 3 -3.85 -25.99 -3.24
C ASN A 3 -3.32 -24.80 -4.05
N TYR A 4 -2.94 -23.72 -3.37
CA TYR A 4 -2.17 -22.63 -3.97
C TYR A 4 -0.68 -22.97 -3.80
N ALA A 5 -0.18 -23.79 -4.71
CA ALA A 5 1.24 -24.04 -4.83
C ALA A 5 1.56 -24.20 -6.31
N PHE A 6 1.88 -23.10 -6.98
CA PHE A 6 2.80 -23.08 -8.11
C PHE A 6 3.43 -21.70 -8.15
N ALA A 7 4.65 -21.58 -7.63
CA ALA A 7 5.56 -20.56 -8.12
C ALA A 7 5.63 -20.76 -9.64
N LYS A 8 5.16 -19.76 -10.39
CA LYS A 8 5.10 -19.84 -11.86
C LYS A 8 6.54 -19.77 -12.34
N THR A 9 7.13 -20.91 -12.69
CA THR A 9 8.47 -20.95 -13.29
C THR A 9 8.36 -20.35 -14.69
N ILE A 10 9.01 -19.22 -14.91
CA ILE A 10 8.86 -18.42 -16.13
C ILE A 10 9.97 -18.78 -17.12
N THR A 11 9.59 -19.01 -18.38
CA THR A 11 10.51 -19.32 -19.50
C THR A 11 10.97 -18.07 -20.28
N LEU A 12 10.55 -16.87 -19.88
CA LEU A 12 11.02 -15.58 -20.41
C LEU A 12 12.30 -15.16 -19.65
N ASP A 13 13.19 -14.40 -20.30
CA ASP A 13 14.35 -13.82 -19.63
C ASP A 13 13.89 -12.66 -18.75
N SER A 14 13.29 -13.01 -17.60
CA SER A 14 12.66 -12.08 -16.66
C SER A 14 13.62 -11.02 -16.11
N LYS A 15 14.93 -11.16 -16.37
CA LYS A 15 15.95 -10.14 -16.13
C LYS A 15 15.80 -8.93 -17.07
N ASN A 16 15.13 -9.05 -18.22
CA ASN A 16 14.72 -7.91 -19.03
C ASN A 16 13.48 -7.22 -18.44
N GLU A 17 13.52 -5.88 -18.36
CA GLU A 17 12.44 -5.06 -17.81
C GLU A 17 11.14 -5.24 -18.60
N GLU A 18 11.22 -5.29 -19.92
CA GLU A 18 10.03 -5.45 -20.79
C GLU A 18 9.33 -6.80 -20.56
N ASP A 19 10.11 -7.86 -20.39
CA ASP A 19 9.58 -9.21 -20.12
C ASP A 19 8.94 -9.28 -18.72
N PHE A 20 9.53 -8.60 -17.74
CA PHE A 20 8.96 -8.50 -16.40
C PHE A 20 7.65 -7.71 -16.39
N ILE A 21 7.59 -6.57 -17.09
CA ILE A 21 6.36 -5.79 -17.28
C ILE A 21 5.28 -6.64 -17.96
N TYR A 22 5.65 -7.34 -19.04
CA TYR A 22 4.74 -8.19 -19.77
C TYR A 22 4.18 -9.28 -18.86
N LEU A 23 5.03 -9.91 -18.06
CA LEU A 23 4.61 -10.90 -17.08
C LEU A 23 3.58 -10.34 -16.11
N ILE A 24 3.84 -9.18 -15.53
CA ILE A 24 2.94 -8.58 -14.54
C ILE A 24 1.59 -8.27 -15.18
N LYS A 25 1.56 -7.64 -16.35
CA LYS A 25 0.30 -7.27 -17.03
C LYS A 25 -0.57 -8.47 -17.45
N ASN A 26 0.01 -9.67 -17.50
CA ASN A 26 -0.69 -10.91 -17.82
C ASN A 26 -0.90 -11.81 -16.57
N ASP A 27 -0.58 -11.31 -15.37
CA ASP A 27 -0.81 -12.04 -14.12
C ASP A 27 -2.26 -11.91 -13.65
N ASP A 28 -2.80 -12.99 -13.06
CA ASP A 28 -4.19 -13.02 -12.59
C ASP A 28 -4.44 -12.00 -11.49
N PHE A 29 -3.45 -11.69 -10.63
CA PHE A 29 -3.59 -10.66 -9.60
C PHE A 29 -3.60 -9.26 -10.20
N TYR A 30 -2.79 -8.98 -11.22
CA TYR A 30 -2.83 -7.70 -11.92
C TYR A 30 -4.22 -7.47 -12.51
N LEU A 31 -4.74 -8.46 -13.24
CA LEU A 31 -6.07 -8.39 -13.85
C LEU A 31 -7.18 -8.27 -12.79
N LYS A 32 -7.05 -8.96 -11.65
CA LYS A 32 -8.00 -8.88 -10.53
C LYS A 32 -8.11 -7.47 -9.95
N TYR A 33 -7.00 -6.74 -9.86
CA TYR A 33 -6.95 -5.43 -9.22
C TYR A 33 -6.99 -4.26 -10.21
N GLU A 34 -7.10 -4.51 -11.52
CA GLU A 34 -6.99 -3.49 -12.57
C GLU A 34 -7.97 -2.31 -12.38
N ASP A 35 -9.21 -2.60 -11.98
CA ASP A 35 -10.26 -1.58 -11.82
C ASP A 35 -10.05 -0.63 -10.63
N ILE A 36 -9.19 -0.99 -9.69
CA ILE A 36 -8.88 -0.16 -8.51
C ILE A 36 -7.46 0.43 -8.56
N MET A 37 -6.74 0.26 -9.68
CA MET A 37 -5.44 0.89 -9.89
C MET A 37 -5.60 2.38 -10.15
N LEU A 38 -4.83 3.21 -9.43
CA LEU A 38 -4.82 4.66 -9.66
C LEU A 38 -4.20 5.00 -11.03
N ASN A 39 -3.14 4.27 -11.40
CA ASN A 39 -2.51 4.33 -12.71
C ASN A 39 -2.18 2.90 -13.18
N LYS A 40 -2.36 2.64 -14.47
CA LYS A 40 -1.98 1.37 -15.12
C LYS A 40 -0.49 1.30 -15.46
N GLU A 41 0.24 2.38 -15.26
CA GLU A 41 1.69 2.42 -15.33
C GLU A 41 2.30 2.08 -13.96
N PHE A 42 3.44 1.40 -13.99
CA PHE A 42 4.20 1.10 -12.77
C PHE A 42 4.78 2.39 -12.23
N GLU A 43 4.51 2.68 -10.96
CA GLU A 43 5.03 3.85 -10.28
C GLU A 43 6.55 3.74 -10.12
N THR A 44 7.04 2.52 -9.92
CA THR A 44 8.47 2.24 -9.78
C THR A 44 8.75 0.83 -10.29
N ILE A 45 9.80 0.71 -11.11
CA ILE A 45 10.48 -0.55 -11.41
C ILE A 45 11.93 -0.36 -11.00
N THR A 46 12.45 -1.21 -10.13
CA THR A 46 13.80 -1.02 -9.57
C THR A 46 14.50 -2.34 -9.39
N GLU A 47 15.79 -2.37 -9.73
CA GLU A 47 16.63 -3.52 -9.45
C GLU A 47 17.00 -3.58 -7.97
N ILE A 48 16.96 -4.78 -7.42
CA ILE A 48 17.38 -5.03 -6.05
C ILE A 48 18.83 -5.47 -6.13
N LEU A 49 19.73 -4.68 -5.55
CA LEU A 49 21.17 -4.94 -5.53
C LEU A 49 21.55 -5.69 -4.28
N ASP A 50 22.35 -6.76 -4.34
CA ASP A 50 22.89 -7.48 -3.18
C ASP A 50 23.90 -6.65 -2.35
N SER A 51 24.47 -7.24 -1.29
CA SER A 51 25.46 -6.59 -0.43
C SER A 51 26.77 -6.22 -1.14
N GLU A 52 27.04 -6.81 -2.30
CA GLU A 52 28.20 -6.55 -3.14
C GLU A 52 27.89 -5.52 -4.25
N GLY A 53 26.63 -5.08 -4.36
CA GLY A 53 26.15 -4.14 -5.36
C GLY A 53 25.72 -4.77 -6.68
N ASN A 54 25.61 -6.10 -6.77
CA ASN A 54 25.16 -6.79 -7.97
C ASN A 54 23.63 -6.92 -8.00
N ALA A 55 23.02 -6.79 -9.17
CA ALA A 55 21.58 -7.00 -9.31
C ALA A 55 21.19 -8.46 -9.03
N ASN A 56 20.33 -8.67 -8.03
CA ASN A 56 19.84 -9.96 -7.57
C ASN A 56 18.32 -10.12 -7.73
N GLY A 57 17.62 -9.06 -8.16
CA GLY A 57 16.19 -9.13 -8.41
C GLY A 57 15.63 -7.84 -8.96
N ARG A 58 14.31 -7.81 -9.14
CA ARG A 58 13.58 -6.61 -9.57
C ARG A 58 12.26 -6.50 -8.83
N ILE A 59 11.88 -5.29 -8.48
CA ILE A 59 10.59 -5.00 -7.88
C ILE A 59 9.79 -4.05 -8.78
N ALA A 60 8.50 -4.27 -8.89
CA ALA A 60 7.54 -3.35 -9.49
C ALA A 60 6.42 -3.04 -8.51
N ARG A 61 6.01 -1.78 -8.45
CA ARG A 61 4.94 -1.30 -7.56
C ARG A 61 3.85 -0.57 -8.33
N ILE A 62 2.60 -0.84 -7.93
CA ILE A 62 1.39 -0.24 -8.49
C ILE A 62 0.52 0.29 -7.34
N GLU A 63 0.02 1.52 -7.46
CA GLU A 63 -0.88 2.15 -6.48
C GLU A 63 -2.33 1.71 -6.67
N LEU A 64 -2.99 1.37 -5.55
CA LEU A 64 -4.36 0.89 -5.51
C LEU A 64 -5.24 1.70 -4.55
N GLU A 65 -6.48 1.95 -4.96
CA GLU A 65 -7.59 2.35 -4.08
C GLU A 65 -8.23 1.11 -3.43
N TYR A 66 -7.45 0.39 -2.63
CA TYR A 66 -7.88 -0.84 -1.95
C TYR A 66 -8.41 -0.56 -0.55
N ASN A 67 -9.51 -1.22 -0.15
CA ASN A 67 -10.14 -1.08 1.18
C ASN A 67 -10.37 0.38 1.62
N GLN A 68 -10.70 1.27 0.68
CA GLN A 68 -11.00 2.66 1.00
C GLN A 68 -12.42 2.79 1.56
N ASP A 69 -12.58 3.51 2.67
CA ASP A 69 -13.90 3.90 3.18
C ASP A 69 -14.15 5.38 2.86
N GLU A 70 -15.23 5.66 2.12
CA GLU A 70 -15.64 7.03 1.77
C GLU A 70 -15.96 7.90 3.01
N ASN A 71 -16.17 7.28 4.17
CA ASN A 71 -16.41 7.95 5.44
C ASN A 71 -15.11 8.26 6.21
N ASN A 72 -13.97 7.67 5.82
CA ASN A 72 -12.70 7.94 6.48
C ASN A 72 -12.18 9.34 6.13
N ILE A 73 -11.61 10.00 7.14
CA ILE A 73 -11.00 11.33 6.96
C ILE A 73 -9.72 11.21 6.15
N VAL A 74 -8.99 10.11 6.32
CA VAL A 74 -7.74 9.81 5.63
C VAL A 74 -7.88 8.47 4.94
N ASN A 75 -7.57 8.46 3.65
CA ASN A 75 -7.68 7.31 2.78
C ASN A 75 -6.31 7.06 2.16
N ASN A 76 -5.57 6.10 2.71
CA ASN A 76 -4.20 5.75 2.27
C ASN A 76 -4.25 4.78 1.10
N LEU A 77 -3.49 5.04 0.05
CA LEU A 77 -3.34 4.10 -1.05
C LEU A 77 -2.56 2.87 -0.60
N SER A 78 -2.97 1.74 -1.14
CA SER A 78 -2.31 0.45 -0.97
C SER A 78 -1.43 0.15 -2.17
N TYR A 79 -0.56 -0.84 -2.06
CA TYR A 79 0.37 -1.22 -3.12
C TYR A 79 0.23 -2.67 -3.55
N LEU A 80 0.06 -2.90 -4.85
CA LEU A 80 0.32 -4.21 -5.44
C LEU A 80 1.79 -4.27 -5.85
N ILE A 81 2.51 -5.24 -5.32
CA ILE A 81 3.96 -5.34 -5.46
C ILE A 81 4.31 -6.70 -6.08
N TYR A 82 5.11 -6.65 -7.12
CA TYR A 82 5.71 -7.83 -7.76
C TYR A 82 7.21 -7.80 -7.50
N ALA A 83 7.75 -8.89 -6.97
CA ALA A 83 9.15 -9.00 -6.64
C ALA A 83 9.72 -10.27 -7.28
N LEU A 84 10.62 -10.09 -8.24
CA LEU A 84 11.30 -11.13 -8.99
C LEU A 84 12.68 -11.42 -8.39
N ASP A 85 12.93 -12.70 -8.14
CA ASP A 85 14.24 -13.24 -7.78
C ASP A 85 15.01 -13.66 -9.03
N TYR A 86 16.22 -13.14 -9.23
CA TYR A 86 17.02 -13.51 -10.41
C TYR A 86 17.66 -14.90 -10.31
N GLU A 87 17.89 -15.42 -9.11
CA GLU A 87 18.49 -16.74 -8.89
C GLU A 87 17.44 -17.84 -9.07
N SER A 88 16.32 -17.73 -8.37
CA SER A 88 15.23 -18.73 -8.42
C SER A 88 14.28 -18.53 -9.59
N GLN A 89 14.29 -17.35 -10.25
CA GLN A 89 13.34 -16.96 -11.30
C GLN A 89 11.88 -17.01 -10.81
N GLU A 90 11.66 -16.88 -9.50
CA GLU A 90 10.33 -16.85 -8.90
C GLU A 90 9.85 -15.41 -8.74
N VAL A 91 8.56 -15.19 -9.03
CA VAL A 91 7.87 -13.93 -8.80
C VAL A 91 6.96 -14.07 -7.59
N GLN A 92 7.24 -13.29 -6.56
CA GLN A 92 6.38 -13.11 -5.41
C GLN A 92 5.47 -11.91 -5.64
N VAL A 93 4.19 -12.07 -5.33
CA VAL A 93 3.17 -11.03 -5.45
C VAL A 93 2.54 -10.80 -4.09
N PHE A 94 2.54 -9.55 -3.65
CA PHE A 94 1.95 -9.15 -2.38
C PHE A 94 1.17 -7.86 -2.50
N LEU A 95 0.12 -7.76 -1.71
CA LEU A 95 -0.68 -6.56 -1.54
C LEU A 95 -0.36 -5.96 -0.18
N LEU A 96 0.19 -4.75 -0.18
CA LEU A 96 0.42 -3.96 1.01
C LEU A 96 -0.80 -3.07 1.26
N ASP A 97 -1.62 -3.46 2.21
CA ASP A 97 -2.80 -2.73 2.64
C ASP A 97 -2.42 -1.69 3.70
N ASN A 98 -2.56 -0.41 3.34
CA ASN A 98 -2.29 0.74 4.21
C ASN A 98 -3.60 1.40 4.70
N SER A 99 -4.77 0.83 4.42
CA SER A 99 -6.07 1.45 4.72
C SER A 99 -6.23 1.81 6.21
N GLU A 100 -5.67 1.00 7.11
CA GLU A 100 -5.72 1.18 8.57
C GLU A 100 -4.50 1.95 9.13
N MET A 101 -3.57 2.37 8.27
CA MET A 101 -2.31 2.99 8.70
C MET A 101 -2.53 4.25 9.53
N TYR A 102 -3.49 5.11 9.17
CA TYR A 102 -3.71 6.39 9.88
C TYR A 102 -4.44 6.23 11.22
N GLU A 103 -5.44 5.36 11.28
CA GLU A 103 -6.33 5.24 12.44
C GLU A 103 -5.80 4.25 13.47
N GLU A 104 -5.25 3.13 13.01
CA GLU A 104 -4.82 2.02 13.86
C GLU A 104 -3.30 1.84 13.92
N ALA A 105 -2.53 2.61 13.13
CA ALA A 105 -1.09 2.39 12.99
C ALA A 105 -0.77 0.97 12.51
N MET A 106 -1.61 0.40 11.64
CA MET A 106 -1.47 -0.96 11.14
C MET A 106 -1.18 -0.97 9.65
N ILE A 107 -0.27 -1.87 9.24
CA ILE A 107 -0.05 -2.24 7.84
C ILE A 107 -0.27 -3.74 7.70
N THR A 108 -1.04 -4.15 6.70
CA THR A 108 -1.31 -5.57 6.43
C THR A 108 -0.66 -6.02 5.12
N ILE A 109 0.13 -7.07 5.18
CA ILE A 109 0.80 -7.70 4.04
C ILE A 109 0.02 -8.95 3.67
N ASN A 110 -0.58 -8.93 2.49
CA ASN A 110 -1.27 -10.06 1.89
C ASN A 110 -0.35 -10.75 0.88
N TYR A 111 0.16 -11.92 1.21
CA TYR A 111 0.99 -12.74 0.33
C TYR A 111 0.09 -13.48 -0.66
N LEU A 112 -0.12 -12.90 -1.84
CA LEU A 112 -1.16 -13.35 -2.76
C LEU A 112 -0.90 -14.76 -3.32
N ASN A 113 0.36 -15.12 -3.55
CA ASN A 113 0.72 -16.46 -4.04
C ASN A 113 0.41 -17.58 -3.04
N SER A 114 0.54 -17.33 -1.74
CA SER A 114 0.35 -18.32 -0.68
C SER A 114 -1.01 -18.21 0.03
N GLY A 115 -1.66 -17.05 -0.08
CA GLY A 115 -2.85 -16.68 0.69
C GLY A 115 -2.56 -16.39 2.16
N ALA A 116 -1.29 -16.26 2.55
CA ALA A 116 -0.92 -15.85 3.91
C ALA A 116 -1.15 -14.34 4.11
N GLU A 117 -1.41 -13.95 5.35
CA GLU A 117 -1.61 -12.56 5.75
C GLU A 117 -0.80 -12.29 7.02
N GLU A 118 -0.19 -11.11 7.09
CA GLU A 118 0.56 -10.65 8.25
C GLU A 118 0.28 -9.16 8.49
N SER A 119 -0.20 -8.82 9.69
CA SER A 119 -0.41 -7.44 10.08
C SER A 119 0.69 -6.99 11.04
N VAL A 120 1.21 -5.79 10.81
CA VAL A 120 2.33 -5.20 11.55
C VAL A 120 1.85 -3.90 12.18
N ASP A 121 2.01 -3.82 13.50
CA ASP A 121 1.85 -2.58 14.26
C ASP A 121 3.10 -1.72 14.06
N ILE A 122 2.89 -0.50 13.56
CA ILE A 122 3.93 0.50 13.28
C ILE A 122 3.84 1.71 14.22
N SER A 123 3.08 1.62 15.31
CA SER A 123 2.84 2.76 16.22
C SER A 123 4.12 3.34 16.80
N ASP A 124 5.11 2.48 17.07
CA ASP A 124 6.37 2.87 17.70
C ASP A 124 7.45 3.28 16.69
N GLU A 125 7.13 3.25 15.39
CA GLU A 125 8.10 3.54 14.33
C GLU A 125 8.21 5.05 14.07
N ASP A 126 9.45 5.55 13.98
CA ASP A 126 9.73 6.98 13.76
C ASP A 126 9.03 7.52 12.49
N PHE A 127 9.00 6.72 11.42
CA PHE A 127 8.39 7.13 10.16
C PHE A 127 6.87 7.29 10.29
N TYR A 128 6.21 6.46 11.10
CA TYR A 128 4.78 6.56 11.35
C TYR A 128 4.45 7.83 12.13
N GLN A 129 5.26 8.16 13.14
CA GLN A 129 5.09 9.38 13.92
C GLN A 129 5.25 10.64 13.03
N GLU A 130 6.25 10.65 12.14
CA GLU A 130 6.43 11.71 11.16
C GLU A 130 5.24 11.80 10.19
N TYR A 131 4.81 10.67 9.64
CA TYR A 131 3.63 10.57 8.78
C TYR A 131 2.38 11.12 9.48
N LYS A 132 2.08 10.66 10.69
CA LYS A 132 0.89 11.06 11.45
C LYS A 132 0.89 12.56 11.72
N GLN A 133 2.05 13.10 12.12
CA GLN A 133 2.20 14.54 12.33
C GLN A 133 1.94 15.35 11.05
N ASN A 134 2.47 14.91 9.91
CA ASN A 134 2.28 15.58 8.62
C ASN A 134 0.81 15.56 8.20
N VAL A 135 0.16 14.39 8.24
CA VAL A 135 -1.27 14.25 7.91
C VAL A 135 -2.13 15.11 8.84
N ASP A 136 -1.85 15.10 10.15
CA ASP A 136 -2.59 15.91 11.12
C ASP A 136 -2.43 17.41 10.86
N MET A 137 -1.23 17.87 10.47
CA MET A 137 -1.03 19.26 10.05
C MET A 137 -1.84 19.60 8.79
N GLU A 138 -1.87 18.72 7.79
CA GLU A 138 -2.66 18.93 6.57
C GLU A 138 -4.16 18.99 6.86
N ILE A 139 -4.67 18.08 7.69
CA ILE A 139 -6.07 18.11 8.17
C ILE A 139 -6.37 19.44 8.86
N GLN A 140 -5.52 19.87 9.79
CA GLN A 140 -5.73 21.12 10.52
C GLN A 140 -5.69 22.35 9.60
N GLN A 141 -4.80 22.37 8.61
CA GLN A 141 -4.75 23.44 7.60
C GLN A 141 -6.02 23.46 6.74
N ALA A 142 -6.47 22.28 6.29
CA ALA A 142 -7.70 22.12 5.54
C ALA A 142 -8.92 22.63 6.33
N LEU A 143 -9.08 22.20 7.58
CA LEU A 143 -10.19 22.61 8.44
C LEU A 143 -10.16 24.10 8.77
N LYS A 144 -8.97 24.70 8.97
CA LYS A 144 -8.83 26.16 9.16
C LYS A 144 -9.32 26.93 7.93
N ASN A 145 -9.04 26.43 6.73
CA ASN A 145 -9.50 27.05 5.48
C ASN A 145 -11.02 26.93 5.28
N GLU A 146 -11.65 25.87 5.81
CA GLU A 146 -13.10 25.62 5.68
C GLU A 146 -13.96 26.18 6.82
N SER A 147 -13.36 26.58 7.95
CA SER A 147 -14.03 27.13 9.13
C SER A 147 -14.83 28.45 8.91
N LYS A 148 -15.09 28.83 7.65
CA LYS A 148 -16.11 29.83 7.28
C LYS A 148 -17.50 29.24 6.99
N ALA A 149 -17.70 27.93 6.89
CA ALA A 149 -19.03 27.38 6.63
C ALA A 149 -19.19 25.89 7.00
N GLN A 150 -19.61 25.58 8.22
CA GLN A 150 -20.66 24.58 8.51
C GLN A 150 -20.88 24.43 10.02
N LYS A 151 -22.16 24.46 10.44
CA LYS A 151 -22.57 24.13 11.80
C LYS A 151 -22.77 22.62 11.88
N ASP A 152 -22.08 22.00 12.81
CA ASP A 152 -22.19 20.60 13.18
C ASP A 152 -23.60 20.28 13.75
N PRO A 153 -24.38 19.39 13.10
CA PRO A 153 -25.70 18.99 13.59
C PRO A 153 -25.63 17.64 14.31
N ARG A 154 -24.67 17.43 15.23
CA ARG A 154 -24.59 16.25 16.12
C ARG A 154 -25.83 16.00 17.02
N ASN A 155 -26.91 16.76 16.88
CA ASN A 155 -28.14 16.63 17.67
C ASN A 155 -29.33 15.95 16.97
N ALA A 156 -29.20 15.38 15.77
CA ALA A 156 -30.35 14.76 15.09
C ALA A 156 -30.01 13.44 14.37
N ASN A 157 -30.38 12.30 14.98
CA ASN A 157 -30.46 10.94 14.42
C ASN A 157 -29.18 10.08 14.26
N LYS A 158 -29.35 8.79 14.57
CA LYS A 158 -28.37 7.67 14.49
C LYS A 158 -27.95 7.25 13.07
N TYR A 159 -28.46 7.92 12.03
CA TYR A 159 -28.27 7.53 10.62
C TYR A 159 -27.51 8.60 9.82
N ASN A 160 -26.79 9.47 10.51
CA ASN A 160 -25.96 10.46 9.84
C ASN A 160 -24.58 9.88 9.57
N CYS A 161 -24.14 9.96 8.33
CA CYS A 161 -22.77 9.68 7.92
C CYS A 161 -22.15 10.96 7.37
N PHE A 162 -20.87 11.11 7.60
CA PHE A 162 -20.11 12.19 7.02
C PHE A 162 -19.71 11.78 5.61
N SER A 163 -20.23 12.50 4.60
CA SER A 163 -19.88 12.26 3.21
C SER A 163 -18.91 13.33 2.76
N CYS A 164 -17.73 12.89 2.32
CA CYS A 164 -16.75 13.80 1.77
C CYS A 164 -17.18 14.34 0.41
N ASN A 165 -17.13 15.66 0.24
CA ASN A 165 -17.41 16.34 -1.03
C ASN A 165 -16.12 16.78 -1.73
N ARG A 166 -15.00 16.89 -1.01
CA ARG A 166 -13.70 17.31 -1.55
C ARG A 166 -12.54 16.66 -0.82
N TYR A 167 -11.66 16.04 -1.59
CA TYR A 167 -10.38 15.51 -1.11
C TYR A 167 -9.23 16.40 -1.58
N ILE A 168 -8.16 16.49 -0.78
CA ILE A 168 -6.83 16.82 -1.28
C ILE A 168 -6.03 15.52 -1.35
N SER A 169 -5.29 15.34 -2.43
CA SER A 169 -4.39 14.20 -2.57
C SER A 169 -2.99 14.65 -2.25
N SER A 170 -2.31 13.89 -1.40
CA SER A 170 -0.86 13.94 -1.26
C SER A 170 -0.26 12.95 -2.25
N SER A 171 0.84 13.35 -2.90
CA SER A 171 1.65 12.39 -3.64
C SER A 171 2.41 11.52 -2.67
N SER A 172 2.63 10.28 -3.07
CA SER A 172 3.59 9.42 -2.40
C SER A 172 4.96 10.12 -2.29
N SER A 173 5.67 9.88 -1.18
CA SER A 173 6.96 10.51 -0.96
C SER A 173 7.96 9.55 -0.31
N TYR A 174 9.19 9.65 -0.77
CA TYR A 174 10.30 8.83 -0.29
C TYR A 174 11.02 9.54 0.85
N SER A 175 11.12 8.92 2.02
CA SER A 175 11.83 9.49 3.17
C SER A 175 13.30 9.09 3.18
N ASN A 176 14.20 10.05 2.92
CA ASN A 176 15.65 9.82 2.89
C ASN A 176 16.25 9.40 4.25
N SER A 177 15.62 9.75 5.37
CA SER A 177 16.07 9.37 6.72
C SER A 177 15.86 7.87 6.98
N CYS A 178 14.86 7.27 6.32
CA CYS A 178 14.50 5.87 6.49
C CYS A 178 15.55 4.90 5.94
N LEU A 179 16.13 5.16 4.74
CA LEU A 179 17.16 4.30 4.12
C LEU A 179 18.33 3.94 5.05
N SER A 180 18.72 4.88 5.92
CA SER A 180 19.86 4.71 6.83
C SER A 180 19.63 3.67 7.94
N LYS A 181 18.37 3.30 8.21
CA LYS A 181 17.97 2.41 9.31
C LYS A 181 17.51 1.01 8.85
N PHE A 182 17.33 0.79 7.54
CA PHE A 182 16.67 -0.41 7.01
C PHE A 182 17.48 -1.70 6.97
N GLY A 183 18.77 -1.65 7.35
CA GLY A 183 19.58 -2.87 7.49
C GLY A 183 19.11 -3.85 8.58
N TRP A 184 18.25 -3.43 9.52
CA TRP A 184 17.94 -4.23 10.72
C TRP A 184 16.58 -4.98 10.71
N ILE A 185 15.49 -4.38 10.20
CA ILE A 185 14.13 -4.99 10.16
C ILE A 185 14.09 -6.23 9.26
N CYS A 186 14.88 -6.17 8.19
CA CYS A 186 15.26 -7.28 7.34
C CYS A 186 15.64 -8.58 8.08
N GLY A 187 16.35 -8.46 9.19
CA GLY A 187 16.80 -9.59 9.98
C GLY A 187 15.71 -10.19 10.88
N ALA A 188 14.68 -9.43 11.26
CA ALA A 188 13.66 -9.90 12.20
C ALA A 188 12.56 -10.72 11.52
N VAL A 189 12.16 -10.33 10.31
CA VAL A 189 11.06 -10.97 9.55
C VAL A 189 11.58 -12.10 8.64
N GLY A 190 12.78 -11.93 8.06
CA GLY A 190 13.38 -12.90 7.13
C GLY A 190 13.75 -14.26 7.75
N ILE A 191 13.89 -14.35 9.07
CA ILE A 191 14.28 -15.60 9.77
C ILE A 191 13.10 -16.58 9.93
N LYS A 192 11.84 -16.12 9.89
CA LYS A 192 10.68 -16.97 10.19
C LYS A 192 9.98 -17.58 8.98
N ALA A 193 10.14 -17.01 7.78
CA ALA A 193 9.27 -17.34 6.64
C ALA A 193 9.78 -18.44 5.70
N ASN A 194 11.01 -18.96 5.81
CA ASN A 194 11.58 -19.97 4.86
C ASN A 194 11.41 -19.62 3.36
N MET A 195 11.21 -18.34 3.02
CA MET A 195 11.23 -17.80 1.67
C MET A 195 12.57 -17.08 1.43
N PRO A 196 13.01 -16.84 0.18
CA PRO A 196 14.22 -16.06 -0.09
C PRO A 196 14.12 -14.67 0.57
N GLY A 197 14.68 -14.58 1.78
CA GLY A 197 14.46 -13.47 2.73
C GLY A 197 14.95 -12.12 2.22
N TYR A 198 15.65 -12.11 1.09
CA TYR A 198 16.17 -10.92 0.44
C TYR A 198 15.10 -10.09 -0.28
N LEU A 199 14.09 -10.73 -0.88
CA LEU A 199 13.00 -10.02 -1.57
C LEU A 199 11.97 -9.44 -0.61
N LEU A 200 11.72 -10.13 0.51
CA LEU A 200 10.94 -9.58 1.62
C LEU A 200 11.65 -8.39 2.27
N CYS A 201 12.98 -8.40 2.28
CA CYS A 201 13.80 -7.27 2.68
C CYS A 201 13.66 -6.05 1.76
N ALA A 202 13.69 -6.28 0.45
CA ALA A 202 13.47 -5.24 -0.54
C ALA A 202 12.01 -4.73 -0.53
N GLY A 203 11.05 -5.63 -0.32
CA GLY A 203 9.64 -5.30 -0.05
C GLY A 203 9.49 -4.50 1.23
N ALA A 204 10.15 -4.88 2.33
CA ALA A 204 10.16 -4.15 3.59
C ALA A 204 10.79 -2.76 3.45
N ALA A 205 11.84 -2.60 2.64
CA ALA A 205 12.39 -1.29 2.28
C ALA A 205 11.41 -0.44 1.44
N ALA A 206 10.57 -1.09 0.61
CA ALA A 206 9.48 -0.43 -0.11
C ALA A 206 8.30 -0.04 0.80
N ILE A 207 8.04 -0.81 1.87
CA ILE A 207 7.03 -0.54 2.90
C ILE A 207 7.45 0.60 3.81
N SER A 208 8.73 0.66 4.16
CA SER A 208 9.16 1.45 5.28
C SER A 208 9.64 2.85 5.00
N CYS A 209 10.18 3.07 3.80
CA CYS A 209 10.72 4.37 3.39
C CYS A 209 9.78 5.11 2.45
N TYR A 210 8.62 4.52 2.19
CA TYR A 210 7.60 5.10 1.35
C TYR A 210 6.41 5.52 2.20
N VAL A 211 6.18 6.82 2.29
CA VAL A 211 4.91 7.31 2.80
C VAL A 211 3.88 7.08 1.71
N PRO A 212 2.84 6.26 1.93
CA PRO A 212 1.85 6.01 0.91
C PRO A 212 1.20 7.32 0.48
N ALA A 213 0.87 7.45 -0.80
CA ALA A 213 -0.02 8.52 -1.23
C ALA A 213 -1.33 8.40 -0.44
N TYR A 214 -1.90 9.52 -0.05
CA TYR A 214 -3.14 9.53 0.73
C TYR A 214 -4.05 10.66 0.29
N LYS A 215 -5.34 10.47 0.55
CA LYS A 215 -6.38 11.47 0.32
C LYS A 215 -6.92 11.91 1.67
N VAL A 216 -6.92 13.22 1.91
CA VAL A 216 -7.54 13.81 3.09
C VAL A 216 -8.87 14.42 2.69
N CYS A 217 -9.94 14.04 3.38
CA CYS A 217 -11.21 14.71 3.24
C CYS A 217 -11.13 16.10 3.87
N VAL A 218 -11.16 17.14 3.04
CA VAL A 218 -11.04 18.54 3.48
C VAL A 218 -12.37 19.25 3.55
N SER A 219 -13.37 18.75 2.83
CA SER A 219 -14.74 19.25 2.84
C SER A 219 -15.72 18.10 2.81
N GLY A 220 -16.74 18.17 3.64
CA GLY A 220 -17.82 17.20 3.61
C GLY A 220 -19.10 17.79 4.14
N SER A 221 -20.08 16.93 4.31
CA SER A 221 -21.36 17.28 4.93
C SER A 221 -21.95 16.03 5.55
N TRP A 222 -22.59 16.21 6.70
CA TRP A 222 -23.41 15.16 7.28
C TRP A 222 -24.63 14.92 6.39
N LYS A 223 -24.80 13.69 5.93
CA LYS A 223 -25.96 13.24 5.17
C LYS A 223 -26.78 12.30 6.02
N THR A 224 -28.11 12.41 5.92
CA THR A 224 -29.06 11.49 6.59
C THR A 224 -29.28 10.19 5.81
N THR A 225 -28.68 10.09 4.62
CA THR A 225 -28.70 8.90 3.75
C THR A 225 -27.25 8.56 3.43
N CYS A 226 -26.82 7.37 3.82
CA CYS A 226 -25.44 6.93 3.60
C CYS A 226 -25.27 6.28 2.24
N PRO A 227 -24.16 6.58 1.53
CA PRO A 227 -23.82 5.83 0.33
C PRO A 227 -23.73 4.35 0.71
N ILE A 228 -24.37 3.51 -0.09
CA ILE A 228 -24.29 2.06 0.08
C ILE A 228 -22.83 1.72 -0.24
N GLN A 229 -22.10 1.18 0.74
CA GLN A 229 -20.73 0.71 0.53
C GLN A 229 -20.72 -0.17 -0.72
N ALA A 230 -19.93 0.21 -1.72
CA ALA A 230 -19.65 -0.68 -2.84
C ALA A 230 -18.98 -1.91 -2.24
N SER A 231 -19.71 -3.02 -2.16
CA SER A 231 -19.19 -4.25 -1.62
C SER A 231 -17.89 -4.60 -2.34
N THR A 232 -16.79 -4.67 -1.58
CA THR A 232 -15.53 -5.23 -2.02
C THR A 232 -15.81 -6.54 -2.77
N PRO A 233 -15.28 -6.74 -3.99
CA PRO A 233 -15.42 -8.03 -4.66
C PRO A 233 -14.91 -9.11 -3.72
N ALA A 234 -15.77 -10.09 -3.42
CA ALA A 234 -15.45 -11.20 -2.54
C ALA A 234 -14.18 -11.91 -3.02
N ALA A 235 -13.27 -12.17 -2.07
CA ALA A 235 -11.99 -12.84 -2.29
C ALA A 235 -12.14 -14.26 -2.87
#